data_AF-A0A918I6Z2-F1
#
_entry.id   AF-A0A918I6Z2-F1
#
_cell.length_a   1.000
_cell.length_b   1.000
_cell.length_c   1.000
_cell.angle_alpha   90.00
_cell.angle_beta   90.00
_cell.angle_gamma   90.00
#
_symmetry.space_group_name_H-M   'P 1'
#
loop_
_entity.id
_entity.type
_entity.pdbx_description
1 polymer ?
#
loop_
_entity_poly.entity_id
_entity_poly.type
_entity_poly.pdbx_seq_one_letter_code
_entity_poly.pdbx_strand_id
1 'polypeptide(L)'
;MAYASLRASIDAYSAPQADRGVAGALRTISPALDPDASDEAWGWLYNGRIETRRALLRAEPCTVSVTQASTRITWTIRPVLFVPLAHRRGVELPARAHDFTTGKGRGSRPRSGGR
;
A
#
# COMPACT_ATOMS: atom_id res chain seq x y z
N MET A 1 5.14 -12.22 -18.64
CA MET A 1 5.73 -10.88 -18.48
C MET A 1 5.63 -10.49 -17.01
N ALA A 2 6.75 -10.11 -16.38
CA ALA A 2 6.76 -9.61 -15.01
C ALA A 2 6.69 -8.08 -15.05
N TYR A 3 5.65 -7.49 -14.47
CA TYR A 3 5.54 -6.05 -14.32
C TYR A 3 6.47 -5.59 -13.19
N ALA A 4 7.15 -4.46 -13.39
CA ALA A 4 7.95 -3.85 -12.34
C ALA A 4 7.04 -3.38 -11.19
N SER A 5 7.21 -3.94 -9.99
CA SER A 5 6.48 -3.52 -8.79
C SER A 5 7.37 -2.65 -7.92
N LEU A 6 7.19 -1.33 -7.97
CA LEU A 6 7.81 -0.43 -7.00
C LEU A 6 7.01 -0.48 -5.69
N ARG A 7 7.62 -0.96 -4.60
CA ARG A 7 7.00 -0.99 -3.28
C ARG A 7 7.70 -0.01 -2.36
N ALA A 8 7.00 1.06 -1.99
CA ALA A 8 7.38 1.97 -0.92
C ALA A 8 6.33 1.90 0.19
N SER A 9 6.76 2.01 1.44
CA SER A 9 5.87 2.09 2.61
C SER A 9 6.26 3.29 3.45
N ILE A 10 5.26 4.06 3.89
CA ILE A 10 5.44 5.19 4.79
C ILE A 10 4.48 4.98 5.95
N ASP A 11 4.98 5.10 7.17
CA ASP A 11 4.16 5.08 8.37
C ASP A 11 3.51 6.46 8.58
N ALA A 12 2.23 6.44 8.95
CA ALA A 12 1.46 7.64 9.27
C ALA A 12 0.81 7.49 10.64
N TYR A 13 0.85 8.54 11.44
CA TYR A 13 0.36 8.56 12.82
C TYR A 13 -1.05 9.10 12.94
N SER A 14 -1.63 9.55 11.83
CA SER A 14 -3.01 10.03 11.78
C SER A 14 -3.61 9.84 10.39
N ALA A 15 -4.94 9.74 10.32
CA ALA A 15 -5.66 9.65 9.05
C ALA A 15 -5.35 10.82 8.09
N PRO A 16 -5.27 12.10 8.55
CA PRO A 16 -4.85 13.20 7.68
C PRO A 16 -3.40 13.08 7.18
N GLN A 17 -2.49 12.52 7.97
CA GLN A 17 -1.11 12.31 7.53
C GLN A 17 -1.01 11.22 6.46
N ALA A 18 -1.77 10.13 6.61
CA ALA A 18 -1.83 9.06 5.62
C ALA A 18 -2.37 9.56 4.27
N ASP A 19 -3.46 10.34 4.31
CA ASP A 19 -4.06 11.01 3.14
C ASP A 19 -3.07 11.96 2.44
N ARG A 20 -2.26 12.74 3.19
CA ARG A 20 -1.24 13.63 2.60
C ARG A 20 -0.17 12.87 1.82
N GLY A 21 0.20 11.66 2.21
CA GLY A 21 1.20 10.86 1.49
C GLY A 21 0.74 10.55 0.06
N VAL A 22 -0.51 10.08 -0.08
CA VAL A 22 -1.12 9.82 -1.40
C VAL A 22 -1.32 11.11 -2.18
N ALA A 23 -1.81 12.16 -1.52
CA ALA A 23 -2.05 13.45 -2.16
C ALA A 23 -0.76 14.14 -2.65
N GLY A 24 0.37 13.89 -1.98
CA GLY A 24 1.68 14.33 -2.42
C GLY A 24 2.14 13.58 -3.67
N ALA A 25 2.07 12.24 -3.63
CA ALA A 25 2.45 11.40 -4.76
C ALA A 25 1.63 11.72 -6.02
N LEU A 26 0.31 11.84 -5.90
CA LEU A 26 -0.57 12.19 -7.02
C LEU A 26 -0.21 13.55 -7.62
N ARG A 27 -0.04 14.60 -6.79
CA ARG A 27 0.38 15.92 -7.27
C ARG A 27 1.69 15.89 -8.04
N THR A 28 2.63 15.04 -7.61
CA THR A 28 3.94 14.91 -8.27
C THR A 28 3.82 14.23 -9.63
N ILE A 29 3.01 13.18 -9.75
CA ILE A 29 2.95 12.38 -10.98
C ILE A 29 1.90 12.89 -11.98
N SER A 30 0.83 13.57 -11.53
CA SER A 30 -0.29 14.01 -12.37
C SER A 30 0.14 14.71 -13.67
N PRO A 31 1.11 15.65 -13.68
CA PRO A 31 1.53 16.32 -14.92
C PRO A 31 2.19 15.40 -15.96
N ALA A 32 2.65 14.21 -15.56
CA ALA A 32 3.25 13.21 -16.43
C ALA A 32 2.28 12.07 -16.82
N LEU A 33 1.05 12.10 -16.30
CA LEU A 33 0.00 11.16 -16.66
C LEU A 33 -0.67 11.58 -17.98
N ASP A 34 -1.30 10.63 -18.65
CA ASP A 34 -2.23 10.97 -19.74
C ASP A 34 -3.45 11.76 -19.20
N PRO A 35 -4.19 12.49 -20.05
CA PRO A 35 -5.29 13.35 -19.60
C PRO A 35 -6.34 12.63 -18.74
N ASP A 36 -6.74 11.42 -19.13
CA ASP A 36 -7.77 10.66 -18.42
C ASP A 36 -7.27 10.25 -17.02
N ALA A 37 -6.03 9.76 -16.94
CA ALA A 37 -5.39 9.40 -15.67
C ALA A 37 -5.10 10.62 -14.78
N SER A 38 -4.78 11.77 -15.38
CA SER A 38 -4.63 13.04 -14.66
C SER A 38 -5.98 13.48 -14.07
N ASP A 39 -7.08 13.36 -14.82
CA ASP A 39 -8.42 13.69 -14.35
C ASP A 39 -8.86 12.75 -13.21
N GLU A 40 -8.58 11.45 -13.29
CA GLU A 40 -8.79 10.52 -12.16
C GLU A 40 -8.02 10.97 -10.91
N ALA A 41 -6.75 11.34 -11.07
CA ALA A 41 -5.90 11.82 -9.98
C ALA A 41 -6.44 13.11 -9.36
N TRP A 42 -6.87 14.08 -10.17
CA TRP A 42 -7.49 15.32 -9.70
C TRP A 42 -8.84 15.07 -9.04
N GLY A 43 -9.66 14.19 -9.60
CA GLY A 43 -10.93 13.77 -9.01
C GLY A 43 -10.76 13.23 -7.59
N TRP A 44 -9.73 12.40 -7.37
CA TRP A 44 -9.38 11.95 -6.03
C TRP A 44 -8.86 13.09 -5.14
N LEU A 45 -7.97 13.96 -5.66
CA LEU A 45 -7.39 15.08 -4.90
C LEU A 45 -8.45 16.05 -4.36
N TYR A 46 -9.55 16.26 -5.09
CA TYR A 46 -10.65 17.14 -4.67
C TYR A 46 -11.71 16.41 -3.84
N ASN A 47 -12.18 15.26 -4.30
CA ASN A 47 -13.36 14.61 -3.71
C ASN A 47 -13.02 13.35 -2.90
N GLY A 48 -12.01 12.58 -3.33
CA GLY A 48 -11.66 11.29 -2.74
C GLY A 48 -10.99 11.36 -1.36
N ARG A 49 -10.41 12.51 -0.99
CA ARG A 49 -9.72 12.70 0.31
C ARG A 49 -10.65 12.64 1.51
N ILE A 50 -11.89 13.12 1.35
CA ILE A 50 -12.89 13.10 2.43
C ILE A 50 -13.31 11.66 2.70
N GLU A 51 -13.63 10.89 1.66
CA GLU A 51 -14.03 9.49 1.79
C GLU A 51 -12.91 8.61 2.32
N THR A 52 -11.68 8.85 1.86
CA THR A 52 -10.47 8.23 2.41
C THR A 52 -10.37 8.48 3.91
N ARG A 53 -10.50 9.73 4.36
CA ARG A 53 -10.42 10.08 5.77
C ARG A 53 -11.54 9.42 6.59
N ARG A 54 -12.76 9.39 6.06
CA ARG A 54 -13.90 8.72 6.70
C ARG A 54 -13.65 7.22 6.88
N ALA A 55 -13.15 6.53 5.86
CA ALA A 55 -12.79 5.12 5.96
C ALA A 55 -11.70 4.87 7.01
N LEU A 56 -10.63 5.68 7.02
CA LEU A 56 -9.54 5.53 7.98
C LEU A 56 -9.99 5.78 9.42
N LEU A 57 -10.92 6.72 9.65
CA LEU A 57 -11.53 6.95 10.97
C LEU A 57 -12.39 5.78 11.44
N ARG A 58 -12.95 4.99 10.51
CA ARG A 58 -13.63 3.71 10.80
C ARG A 58 -12.67 2.52 10.88
N ALA A 59 -11.36 2.76 10.86
CA ALA A 59 -10.33 1.73 10.78
C ALA A 59 -10.44 0.80 9.56
N GLU A 60 -11.09 1.27 8.49
CA GLU A 60 -11.23 0.53 7.23
C GLU A 60 -10.01 0.78 6.33
N PRO A 61 -9.36 -0.28 5.81
CA PRO A 61 -8.39 -0.14 4.74
C PRO A 61 -9.03 0.45 3.49
N CYS A 62 -8.33 1.38 2.84
CA CYS A 62 -8.80 1.98 1.59
C CYS A 62 -7.73 1.93 0.52
N THR A 63 -8.17 1.97 -0.73
CA THR A 63 -7.30 1.88 -1.90
C THR A 63 -7.59 3.04 -2.85
N VAL A 64 -6.52 3.64 -3.36
CA VAL A 64 -6.55 4.66 -4.40
C VAL A 64 -5.81 4.08 -5.59
N SER A 65 -6.41 4.12 -6.77
CA SER A 65 -5.74 3.62 -7.98
C SER A 65 -5.91 4.64 -9.10
N VAL A 66 -4.87 4.74 -9.91
CA VAL A 66 -4.88 5.48 -11.18
C VAL A 66 -4.32 4.55 -12.24
N THR A 67 -4.93 4.56 -13.42
CA THR A 67 -4.52 3.71 -14.54
C THR A 67 -3.94 4.57 -15.65
N GLN A 68 -2.66 4.40 -15.96
CA GLN A 68 -1.96 5.09 -17.05
C GLN A 68 -1.59 4.07 -18.13
N ALA A 69 -2.22 4.17 -19.31
CA ALA A 69 -2.07 3.20 -20.39
C ALA A 69 -2.20 1.73 -19.89
N SER A 70 -1.08 0.99 -19.81
CA SER A 70 -1.04 -0.40 -19.33
C SER A 70 -0.57 -0.56 -17.89
N THR A 71 -0.24 0.54 -17.20
CA THR A 71 0.31 0.56 -15.85
C THR A 71 -0.76 1.00 -14.87
N ARG A 72 -1.07 0.14 -13.89
CA ARG A 72 -1.92 0.49 -12.76
C ARG A 72 -1.05 0.83 -11.55
N ILE A 73 -1.21 2.05 -11.04
CA ILE A 73 -0.57 2.51 -9.81
C ILE A 73 -1.62 2.44 -8.71
N THR A 74 -1.29 1.76 -7.62
CA THR A 74 -2.21 1.55 -6.50
C THR A 74 -1.56 1.92 -5.18
N TRP A 75 -2.17 2.83 -4.44
CA TRP A 75 -1.84 3.14 -3.05
C TRP A 75 -2.86 2.47 -2.14
N THR A 76 -2.37 1.68 -1.19
CA THR A 76 -3.19 1.07 -0.15
C THR A 76 -2.85 1.70 1.18
N ILE A 77 -3.86 2.26 1.86
CA ILE A 77 -3.73 2.78 3.21
C ILE A 77 -4.38 1.79 4.17
N ARG A 78 -3.63 1.31 5.14
CA ARG A 78 -4.08 0.31 6.12
C ARG A 78 -3.94 0.88 7.53
N PRO A 79 -5.05 1.16 8.23
CA PRO A 79 -5.00 1.51 9.65
C PRO A 79 -4.35 0.37 10.46
N VAL A 80 -3.37 0.70 11.29
CA VAL A 80 -2.75 -0.24 12.24
C VAL A 80 -3.13 0.22 13.64
N LEU A 81 -4.06 -0.51 14.27
CA LEU A 81 -4.55 -0.19 15.63
C LEU A 81 -3.60 -0.69 16.73
N PHE A 82 -2.56 -1.44 16.38
CA PHE A 82 -1.57 -1.99 17.32
C PHE A 82 -0.19 -1.35 17.09
N VAL A 83 0.11 -0.35 17.92
CA VAL A 83 1.25 0.57 17.83
C VAL A 83 2.66 -0.04 17.95
N PRO A 84 2.90 -1.19 18.62
CA PRO A 84 4.25 -1.77 18.71
C PRO A 84 4.93 -2.11 17.36
N LEU A 85 4.19 -2.14 16.25
CA LEU A 85 4.72 -2.35 14.90
C LEU A 85 4.75 -1.07 14.04
N ALA A 86 4.18 0.04 14.50
CA ALA A 86 4.06 1.29 13.74
C ALA A 86 5.32 2.18 13.81
N HIS A 87 6.31 1.79 14.63
CA HIS A 87 7.61 2.46 14.75
C HIS A 87 8.74 1.48 14.44
N ARG A 88 9.00 1.22 13.14
CA ARG A 88 10.07 0.29 12.71
C ARG A 88 11.49 0.89 12.83
N ARG A 89 11.65 2.12 13.32
CA ARG A 89 12.96 2.70 13.63
C ARG A 89 13.45 2.21 14.99
N GLY A 90 14.31 1.19 14.98
CA GLY A 90 15.07 0.78 16.17
C GLY A 90 14.37 -0.19 17.13
N VAL A 91 13.21 -0.74 16.78
CA VAL A 91 12.59 -1.82 17.55
C VAL A 91 13.10 -3.16 17.00
N GLU A 92 13.85 -3.90 17.82
CA GLU A 92 14.21 -5.29 17.55
C GLU A 92 12.90 -6.07 17.40
N LEU A 93 12.66 -6.59 16.20
CA LEU A 93 11.44 -7.35 15.93
C LEU A 93 11.44 -8.60 16.82
N PRO A 94 10.31 -8.95 17.47
CA PRO A 94 10.20 -10.23 18.15
C PRO A 94 10.59 -11.34 17.18
N ALA A 95 11.34 -12.35 17.63
CA ALA A 95 11.90 -13.40 16.76
C ALA A 95 10.89 -14.02 15.79
N ARG A 96 9.61 -14.09 16.18
CA ARG A 96 8.50 -14.63 15.38
C ARG A 96 7.91 -13.70 14.33
N ALA A 97 8.32 -12.43 14.25
CA ALA A 97 7.86 -11.51 13.21
C ALA A 97 8.27 -11.97 11.80
N HIS A 98 9.30 -12.82 11.70
CA HIS A 98 9.78 -13.42 10.45
C HIS A 98 9.00 -14.67 10.03
N ASP A 99 8.17 -15.23 10.91
CA ASP A 99 7.42 -16.46 10.63
C ASP A 99 6.21 -16.22 9.71
N PHE A 100 5.78 -14.97 9.57
CA PHE A 100 4.71 -14.58 8.66
C PHE A 100 5.21 -14.51 7.21
N THR A 101 5.37 -15.69 6.61
CA THR A 101 5.50 -15.80 5.15
C THR A 101 4.09 -15.86 4.57
N THR A 102 3.72 -14.92 3.70
CA THR A 102 2.50 -15.03 2.88
C THR A 102 2.56 -16.35 2.12
N GLY A 103 1.60 -17.24 2.38
CA GLY A 103 1.63 -18.64 1.93
C GLY A 103 2.04 -18.80 0.48
N LYS A 104 3.25 -19.31 0.26
CA LYS A 104 3.57 -19.97 -1.01
C LYS A 104 2.75 -21.25 -1.05
N GLY A 105 1.95 -21.37 -2.11
CA GLY A 105 1.15 -22.53 -2.43
C GLY A 105 1.92 -23.83 -2.22
N ARG A 106 1.29 -24.73 -1.50
CA ARG A 106 1.75 -26.09 -1.20
C ARG A 106 1.92 -26.83 -2.53
N GLY A 107 3.16 -27.05 -2.95
CA GLY A 107 3.43 -27.72 -4.21
C GLY A 107 4.90 -28.03 -4.41
N SER A 108 5.43 -29.02 -3.69
CA SER A 108 6.35 -30.04 -4.21
C SER A 108 6.93 -30.87 -3.06
N ARG A 109 6.52 -32.14 -3.01
CA ARG A 109 7.25 -33.21 -2.33
C ARG A 109 8.30 -33.74 -3.31
N PRO A 110 9.48 -34.16 -2.84
CA PRO A 110 9.96 -35.46 -3.32
C PRO A 110 10.37 -36.40 -2.18
N ARG A 111 10.39 -37.68 -2.57
CA ARG A 111 10.61 -38.88 -1.78
C ARG A 111 12.11 -39.18 -1.60
N SER A 112 12.36 -40.00 -0.57
CA SER A 112 13.28 -41.15 -0.46
C SER A 112 14.77 -41.00 -0.16
N GLY A 113 15.21 -41.88 0.75
CA GLY A 113 16.58 -42.36 0.98
C GLY A 113 16.90 -42.35 2.48
N GLY A 114 16.91 -43.43 3.26
CA GLY A 114 16.98 -44.85 2.94
C GLY A 114 18.39 -45.41 3.14
N ARG A 115 18.88 -45.47 4.39
CA ARG A 115 19.47 -46.64 5.08
C ARG A 115 20.03 -46.20 6.43
#